data_AF-R7AYG1-F1
#
_entry.id   AF-R7AYG1-F1
#
_cell.length_a   1.000
_cell.length_b   1.000
_cell.length_c   1.000
_cell.angle_alpha   90.00
_cell.angle_beta   90.00
_cell.angle_gamma   90.00
#
_symmetry.space_group_name_H-M   'P 1'
#
loop_
_entity.id
_entity.type
_entity.pdbx_description
1 polymer ?
#
loop_
_entity_poly.entity_id
_entity_poly.type
_entity_poly.pdbx_seq_one_letter_code
_entity_poly.pdbx_strand_id
1 'polypeptide(L)'
;MFNKEECLRFIEEENVKFIRLAFFDAFGNQKNIAIQPDALPKAFEKGISFDRFNIKGFDIKGKEDLFLFPDPSTLTILPWRSMDGAVIRLYCDIKDANGNLYCEDTRNLLKEAVMGLRSRKLNIDFATQFEFYLFHMDDNGVSTKTPIDHGSYMDVFPKDKGENIRREICFSLSDMGLEPKASHHEKGPGQNEIDFRKNDPLQAADDAQTFKWVVRSVASLHGLEADFSPKPLKDKPGNGVRVQVYLSEPSKVKSFIAGILVHIEEMTLFFNPCKQSYDRLNHEGAPKFVVCSSILRNQLIRYPQYRQDMFECQSLDSTSNPYLSYMLLIYAGLDGIDSNLDLEQVQKHYIDRTLPSSLKEAMDLASKSDFIKQYVPESILKTYLNGSDEDF
;
A
#
# COMPACT_ATOMS: atom_id res chain seq x y z
N MET A 1 3.15 6.09 -21.17
CA MET A 1 1.83 5.77 -20.60
C MET A 1 0.84 5.75 -21.73
N PHE A 2 -0.07 4.77 -21.75
CA PHE A 2 -1.09 4.66 -22.78
C PHE A 2 -2.13 5.77 -22.68
N ASN A 3 -2.57 6.29 -23.82
CA ASN A 3 -3.80 7.06 -23.95
C ASN A 3 -4.97 6.16 -24.41
N LYS A 4 -6.19 6.71 -24.50
CA LYS A 4 -7.40 5.94 -24.85
C LYS A 4 -7.28 5.21 -26.20
N GLU A 5 -6.75 5.88 -27.21
CA GLU A 5 -6.59 5.31 -28.56
C GLU A 5 -5.54 4.20 -28.57
N GLU A 6 -4.43 4.42 -27.86
CA GLU A 6 -3.38 3.41 -27.70
C GLU A 6 -3.87 2.18 -26.94
N CYS A 7 -4.72 2.34 -25.91
CA CYS A 7 -5.34 1.20 -25.22
C CYS A 7 -6.24 0.38 -26.14
N LEU A 8 -7.07 1.03 -26.95
CA LEU A 8 -7.98 0.33 -27.87
C LEU A 8 -7.20 -0.46 -28.93
N ARG A 9 -6.15 0.15 -29.50
CA ARG A 9 -5.24 -0.54 -30.40
C ARG A 9 -4.56 -1.74 -29.73
N PHE A 10 -4.05 -1.55 -28.52
CA PHE A 10 -3.41 -2.63 -27.76
C PHE A 10 -4.35 -3.83 -27.57
N ILE A 11 -5.63 -3.57 -27.27
CA ILE A 11 -6.64 -4.62 -27.07
C ILE A 11 -6.86 -5.46 -28.34
N GLU A 12 -6.85 -4.81 -29.51
CA GLU A 12 -6.93 -5.50 -30.80
C GLU A 12 -5.64 -6.27 -31.12
N GLU A 13 -4.49 -5.62 -30.99
CA GLU A 13 -3.16 -6.17 -31.29
C GLU A 13 -2.84 -7.40 -30.42
N GLU A 14 -3.16 -7.35 -29.12
CA GLU A 14 -2.90 -8.43 -28.15
C GLU A 14 -4.07 -9.43 -28.00
N ASN A 15 -5.07 -9.34 -28.89
CA ASN A 15 -6.24 -10.23 -28.88
C ASN A 15 -6.87 -10.37 -27.48
N VAL A 16 -7.05 -9.24 -26.79
CA VAL A 16 -7.57 -9.19 -25.42
C VAL A 16 -9.01 -9.69 -25.41
N LYS A 17 -9.32 -10.60 -24.48
CA LYS A 17 -10.67 -11.19 -24.34
C LYS A 17 -11.43 -10.69 -23.13
N PHE A 18 -10.71 -10.23 -22.10
CA PHE A 18 -11.32 -9.73 -20.88
C PHE A 18 -10.53 -8.55 -20.33
N ILE A 19 -11.28 -7.55 -19.85
CA ILE A 19 -10.73 -6.33 -19.28
C ILE A 19 -11.24 -6.21 -17.86
N ARG A 20 -10.34 -6.24 -16.88
CA ARG A 20 -10.67 -6.01 -15.47
C ARG A 20 -10.58 -4.53 -15.15
N LEU A 21 -11.72 -3.94 -14.84
CA LEU A 21 -11.84 -2.60 -14.27
C LEU A 21 -11.68 -2.72 -12.76
N ALA A 22 -10.49 -2.39 -12.26
CA ALA A 22 -10.13 -2.52 -10.85
C ALA A 22 -10.25 -1.19 -10.10
N PHE A 23 -10.69 -1.28 -8.85
CA PHE A 23 -10.82 -0.16 -7.91
C PHE A 23 -10.64 -0.68 -6.48
N PHE A 24 -10.71 0.18 -5.47
CA PHE A 24 -10.42 -0.18 -4.09
C PHE A 24 -11.54 0.23 -3.14
N ASP A 25 -11.77 -0.59 -2.11
CA ASP A 25 -12.54 -0.16 -0.94
C ASP A 25 -11.68 0.68 0.02
N ALA A 26 -12.27 1.20 1.11
CA ALA A 26 -11.55 2.07 2.03
C ALA A 26 -10.33 1.41 2.70
N PHE A 27 -10.35 0.09 2.87
CA PHE A 27 -9.23 -0.68 3.44
C PHE A 27 -8.13 -0.98 2.40
N GLY A 28 -8.34 -0.58 1.15
CA GLY A 28 -7.39 -0.83 0.07
C GLY A 28 -7.54 -2.23 -0.50
N ASN A 29 -8.65 -2.94 -0.25
CA ASN A 29 -8.87 -4.22 -0.91
C ASN A 29 -9.29 -4.00 -2.35
N GLN A 30 -8.55 -4.60 -3.29
CA GLN A 30 -8.86 -4.52 -4.70
C GLN A 30 -10.18 -5.23 -5.02
N LYS A 31 -11.12 -4.48 -5.62
CA LYS A 31 -12.35 -4.98 -6.24
C LYS A 31 -12.21 -4.88 -7.76
N ASN A 32 -13.04 -5.61 -8.50
CA ASN A 32 -13.07 -5.46 -9.95
C ASN A 32 -14.41 -5.84 -10.57
N ILE A 33 -14.66 -5.32 -11.77
CA ILE A 33 -15.67 -5.81 -12.72
C ILE A 33 -14.95 -6.20 -14.00
N ALA A 34 -15.29 -7.36 -14.57
CA ALA A 34 -14.78 -7.78 -15.87
C ALA A 34 -15.75 -7.37 -16.97
N ILE A 35 -15.24 -6.71 -18.01
CA ILE A 35 -16.00 -6.36 -19.21
C ILE A 35 -15.39 -7.01 -20.45
N GLN A 36 -16.20 -7.12 -21.49
CA GLN A 36 -15.75 -7.51 -22.83
C GLN A 36 -15.10 -6.30 -23.55
N PRO A 37 -14.19 -6.53 -24.51
CA PRO A 37 -13.49 -5.46 -25.24
C PRO A 37 -14.40 -4.40 -25.88
N ASP A 38 -15.54 -4.81 -26.42
CA ASP A 38 -16.53 -3.95 -27.07
C ASP A 38 -17.19 -2.94 -26.12
N ALA A 39 -17.16 -3.21 -24.82
CA ALA A 39 -17.68 -2.30 -23.80
C ALA A 39 -16.67 -1.21 -23.37
N LEU A 40 -15.37 -1.35 -23.67
CA LEU A 40 -14.36 -0.40 -23.20
C LEU A 40 -14.53 1.03 -23.74
N PRO A 41 -14.85 1.27 -25.04
CA PRO A 41 -15.10 2.63 -25.53
C PRO A 41 -16.17 3.35 -24.71
N LYS A 42 -17.29 2.65 -24.43
CA LYS A 42 -18.37 3.18 -23.58
C LYS A 42 -17.90 3.42 -22.15
N ALA A 43 -17.06 2.53 -21.59
CA ALA A 43 -16.50 2.71 -20.26
C ALA A 43 -15.63 3.99 -20.15
N PHE A 44 -14.84 4.31 -21.18
CA PHE A 44 -14.04 5.54 -21.20
C PHE A 44 -14.86 6.84 -21.31
N GLU A 45 -16.08 6.75 -21.86
CA GLU A 45 -16.95 7.92 -22.08
C GLU A 45 -17.97 8.11 -20.95
N LYS A 46 -18.64 7.03 -20.56
CA LYS A 46 -19.79 7.05 -19.64
C LYS A 46 -19.54 6.34 -18.32
N GLY A 47 -18.42 5.63 -18.21
CA GLY A 47 -18.13 4.76 -17.08
C GLY A 47 -18.99 3.50 -17.06
N ILE A 48 -18.65 2.59 -16.15
CA ILE A 48 -19.42 1.38 -15.84
C ILE A 48 -20.02 1.53 -14.44
N SER A 49 -21.35 1.51 -14.35
CA SER A 49 -22.07 1.62 -13.08
C SER A 49 -21.82 0.41 -12.19
N PHE A 50 -21.74 0.61 -10.87
CA PHE A 50 -21.67 -0.46 -9.89
C PHE A 50 -22.41 -0.10 -8.61
N ASP A 51 -22.74 -1.11 -7.82
CA ASP A 51 -23.41 -0.94 -6.54
C ASP A 51 -22.42 -0.54 -5.44
N ARG A 52 -22.49 0.72 -5.00
CA ARG A 52 -21.64 1.24 -3.92
C ARG A 52 -22.00 0.71 -2.53
N PHE A 53 -23.23 0.25 -2.30
CA PHE A 53 -23.69 -0.13 -0.95
C PHE A 53 -23.00 -1.39 -0.44
N ASN A 54 -22.40 -2.17 -1.34
CA ASN A 54 -21.62 -3.36 -1.05
C ASN A 54 -20.10 -3.09 -0.96
N ILE A 55 -19.67 -1.83 -1.01
CA ILE A 55 -18.27 -1.43 -0.90
C ILE A 55 -18.02 -0.79 0.47
N LYS A 56 -17.13 -1.40 1.25
CA LYS A 56 -16.75 -0.91 2.57
C LYS A 56 -16.14 0.49 2.46
N GLY A 57 -16.59 1.41 3.30
CA GLY A 57 -16.09 2.78 3.30
C GLY A 57 -16.87 3.77 2.47
N PHE A 58 -17.73 3.30 1.57
CA PHE A 58 -18.52 4.19 0.73
C PHE A 58 -19.79 4.65 1.47
N ASP A 59 -20.14 5.93 1.37
CA ASP A 59 -21.29 6.51 2.04
C ASP A 59 -22.60 5.88 1.56
N ILE A 60 -23.23 5.20 2.51
CA ILE A 60 -24.54 4.56 2.32
C ILE A 60 -25.69 5.56 2.27
N LYS A 61 -25.48 6.83 2.64
CA LYS A 61 -26.54 7.86 2.59
C LYS A 61 -26.72 8.46 1.21
N GLY A 62 -25.69 8.39 0.36
CA GLY A 62 -25.81 8.79 -1.04
C GLY A 62 -26.93 8.03 -1.73
N LYS A 63 -27.61 8.66 -2.70
CA LYS A 63 -28.69 8.02 -3.49
C LYS A 63 -28.35 7.81 -4.97
N GLU A 64 -27.25 8.37 -5.45
CA GLU A 64 -26.87 8.31 -6.87
C GLU A 64 -25.94 7.13 -7.16
N ASP A 65 -26.06 6.52 -8.34
CA ASP A 65 -25.13 5.47 -8.77
C ASP A 65 -23.70 6.03 -8.92
N LEU A 66 -22.71 5.17 -8.71
CA LEU A 66 -21.30 5.47 -8.98
C LEU A 66 -20.83 4.74 -10.23
N PHE A 67 -19.84 5.32 -10.88
CA PHE A 67 -19.34 4.87 -12.18
C PHE A 67 -17.82 4.72 -12.15
N LEU A 68 -17.33 3.59 -12.66
CA LEU A 68 -15.91 3.32 -12.87
C LEU A 68 -15.47 3.90 -14.22
N PHE A 69 -14.52 4.82 -14.18
CA PHE A 69 -13.87 5.40 -15.36
C PHE A 69 -12.45 4.84 -15.48
N PRO A 70 -12.15 3.99 -16.48
CA PRO A 70 -10.83 3.38 -16.61
C PRO A 70 -9.75 4.42 -16.90
N ASP A 71 -8.63 4.30 -16.21
CA ASP A 71 -7.42 5.10 -16.40
C ASP A 71 -6.50 4.38 -17.40
N PRO A 72 -6.42 4.84 -18.67
CA PRO A 72 -5.68 4.15 -19.72
C PRO A 72 -4.19 4.02 -19.39
N SER A 73 -3.63 4.96 -18.62
CA SER A 73 -2.21 4.96 -18.26
C SER A 73 -1.79 3.74 -17.42
N THR A 74 -2.78 3.07 -16.80
CA THR A 74 -2.58 1.94 -15.89
C THR A 74 -2.74 0.58 -16.56
N LEU A 75 -2.90 0.52 -17.89
CA LEU A 75 -3.06 -0.74 -18.62
C LEU A 75 -1.92 -1.72 -18.30
N THR A 76 -2.28 -2.94 -17.90
CA THR A 76 -1.31 -4.04 -17.74
C THR A 76 -1.91 -5.37 -18.17
N ILE A 77 -1.09 -6.29 -18.68
CA ILE A 77 -1.47 -7.69 -18.93
C ILE A 77 -1.35 -8.48 -17.62
N LEU A 78 -2.17 -9.50 -17.43
CA LEU A 78 -2.03 -10.45 -16.32
C LEU A 78 -1.24 -11.69 -16.76
N PRO A 79 0.05 -11.82 -16.41
CA PRO A 79 0.95 -12.81 -17.01
C PRO A 79 0.59 -14.26 -16.66
N TRP A 80 -0.13 -14.50 -15.57
CA TRP A 80 -0.60 -15.84 -15.17
C TRP A 80 -1.93 -16.27 -15.84
N ARG A 81 -2.43 -15.53 -16.84
CA ARG A 81 -3.69 -15.85 -17.51
C ARG A 81 -3.48 -16.20 -18.99
N SER A 82 -3.93 -17.41 -19.36
CA SER A 82 -4.34 -17.91 -20.69
C SER A 82 -3.38 -17.74 -21.88
N MET A 83 -3.16 -18.85 -22.62
CA MET A 83 -2.51 -18.85 -23.95
C MET A 83 -3.47 -18.46 -25.10
N ASP A 84 -4.80 -18.51 -24.89
CA ASP A 84 -5.83 -18.33 -25.94
C ASP A 84 -6.48 -16.93 -25.92
N GLY A 85 -5.71 -15.91 -25.53
CA GLY A 85 -6.13 -14.50 -25.51
C GLY A 85 -5.82 -13.82 -24.19
N ALA A 86 -5.38 -12.56 -24.27
CA ALA A 86 -4.90 -11.81 -23.14
C ALA A 86 -6.03 -11.34 -22.21
N VAL A 87 -5.71 -11.22 -20.92
CA VAL A 87 -6.54 -10.55 -19.92
C VAL A 87 -5.77 -9.35 -19.41
N ILE A 88 -6.39 -8.17 -19.46
CA ILE A 88 -5.76 -6.94 -18.98
C ILE A 88 -6.47 -6.40 -17.73
N ARG A 89 -5.78 -5.53 -17.01
CA ARG A 89 -6.32 -4.75 -15.89
C ARG A 89 -6.09 -3.26 -16.14
N LEU A 90 -7.12 -2.47 -15.84
CA LEU A 90 -7.10 -1.02 -15.77
C LEU A 90 -7.57 -0.61 -14.38
N TYR A 91 -6.82 0.24 -13.69
CA TYR A 91 -7.36 0.93 -12.53
C TYR A 91 -8.37 1.98 -12.98
N CYS A 92 -9.34 2.25 -12.12
CA CYS A 92 -10.43 3.16 -12.41
C CYS A 92 -10.47 4.29 -11.39
N ASP A 93 -10.81 5.48 -11.88
CA ASP A 93 -11.29 6.56 -11.03
C ASP A 93 -12.80 6.40 -10.85
N ILE A 94 -13.31 6.79 -9.69
CA ILE A 94 -14.74 6.69 -9.37
C ILE A 94 -15.39 8.06 -9.50
N LYS A 95 -16.54 8.13 -10.19
CA LYS A 95 -17.31 9.37 -10.34
C LYS A 95 -18.78 9.17 -10.03
N ASP A 96 -19.43 10.26 -9.62
CA ASP A 96 -20.88 10.34 -9.46
C ASP A 96 -21.60 10.52 -10.82
N ALA A 97 -22.94 10.55 -10.78
CA ALA A 97 -23.77 10.74 -11.97
C ALA A 97 -23.60 12.12 -12.64
N ASN A 98 -23.08 13.11 -11.91
CA ASN A 98 -22.79 14.45 -12.39
C ASN A 98 -21.37 14.55 -12.98
N GLY A 99 -20.58 13.48 -12.92
CA GLY A 99 -19.21 13.42 -13.42
C GLY A 99 -18.16 13.98 -12.45
N ASN A 100 -18.53 14.29 -11.20
CA ASN A 100 -17.57 14.70 -10.17
C ASN A 100 -16.82 13.48 -9.65
N LEU A 101 -15.55 13.68 -9.28
CA LEU A 101 -14.76 12.65 -8.62
C LEU A 101 -15.35 12.31 -7.25
N TYR A 102 -15.39 11.02 -6.94
CA TYR A 102 -15.92 10.54 -5.69
C TYR A 102 -14.94 10.82 -4.55
N CYS A 103 -15.38 11.56 -3.54
CA CYS A 103 -14.52 12.04 -2.45
C CYS A 103 -14.00 10.94 -1.50
N GLU A 104 -14.54 9.72 -1.60
CA GLU A 104 -14.14 8.58 -0.76
C GLU A 104 -13.35 7.53 -1.56
N ASP A 105 -13.03 7.82 -2.82
CA ASP A 105 -12.06 7.06 -3.59
C ASP A 105 -10.65 7.36 -3.03
N THR A 106 -10.08 6.40 -2.31
CA THR A 106 -8.76 6.57 -1.69
C THR A 106 -7.65 6.83 -2.70
N ARG A 107 -7.78 6.29 -3.92
CA ARG A 107 -6.82 6.55 -5.00
C ARG A 107 -6.87 8.03 -5.40
N ASN A 108 -8.08 8.60 -5.49
CA ASN A 108 -8.25 10.03 -5.77
C ASN A 108 -7.74 10.92 -4.62
N LEU A 109 -7.96 10.54 -3.36
CA LEU A 109 -7.43 11.27 -2.21
C LEU A 109 -5.89 11.39 -2.25
N LEU A 110 -5.19 10.32 -2.66
CA LEU A 110 -3.75 10.38 -2.87
C LEU A 110 -3.37 11.30 -4.04
N LYS A 111 -4.13 11.30 -5.15
CA LYS A 111 -3.90 12.24 -6.27
C LYS A 111 -3.98 13.69 -5.80
N GLU A 112 -4.93 14.03 -4.95
CA GLU A 112 -5.09 15.37 -4.38
C GLU A 112 -3.88 15.76 -3.51
N ALA A 113 -3.38 14.85 -2.67
CA ALA A 113 -2.18 15.09 -1.88
C ALA A 113 -0.94 15.32 -2.75
N VAL A 114 -0.78 14.53 -3.82
CA VAL A 114 0.30 14.72 -4.81
C VAL A 114 0.17 16.06 -5.53
N MET A 115 -1.05 16.51 -5.85
CA MET A 115 -1.27 17.86 -6.39
C MET A 115 -0.89 18.95 -5.38
N GLY A 116 -1.15 18.73 -4.09
CA GLY A 116 -0.75 19.62 -3.00
C GLY A 116 0.77 19.79 -2.86
N LEU A 117 1.55 18.75 -3.17
CA LEU A 117 3.01 18.84 -3.28
C LEU A 117 3.42 19.67 -4.49
N ARG A 118 2.84 19.39 -5.66
CA ARG A 118 3.16 20.08 -6.92
C ARG A 118 2.88 21.59 -6.85
N SER A 119 1.80 22.00 -6.18
CA SER A 119 1.48 23.43 -5.99
C SER A 119 2.53 24.17 -5.15
N ARG A 120 3.22 23.45 -4.26
CA ARG A 120 4.36 23.93 -3.46
C ARG A 120 5.72 23.75 -4.15
N LYS A 121 5.73 23.30 -5.42
CA LYS A 121 6.93 22.95 -6.20
C LYS A 121 7.80 21.88 -5.54
N LEU A 122 7.17 21.02 -4.75
CA LEU A 122 7.81 19.86 -4.14
C LEU A 122 7.47 18.62 -4.93
N ASN A 123 8.47 17.77 -5.15
CA ASN A 123 8.27 16.42 -5.65
C ASN A 123 8.81 15.45 -4.61
N ILE A 124 8.09 14.35 -4.42
CA ILE A 124 8.56 13.24 -3.60
C ILE A 124 8.41 11.94 -4.37
N ASP A 125 9.29 10.99 -4.08
CA ASP A 125 9.18 9.61 -4.58
C ASP A 125 9.13 8.64 -3.40
N PHE A 126 8.45 7.52 -3.57
CA PHE A 126 8.41 6.42 -2.61
C PHE A 126 9.06 5.16 -3.17
N ALA A 127 9.90 4.51 -2.38
CA ALA A 127 10.32 3.13 -2.59
C ALA A 127 9.87 2.27 -1.40
N THR A 128 9.37 1.09 -1.68
CA THR A 128 8.73 0.23 -0.69
C THR A 128 9.45 -1.10 -0.58
N GLN A 129 9.48 -1.64 0.64
CA GLN A 129 9.99 -2.98 0.92
C GLN A 129 8.88 -3.73 1.64
N PHE A 130 8.44 -4.85 1.07
CA PHE A 130 7.34 -5.62 1.60
C PHE A 130 7.82 -6.98 2.08
N GLU A 131 7.51 -7.27 3.35
CA GLU A 131 7.73 -8.58 3.94
C GLU A 131 6.45 -9.43 3.82
N PHE A 132 6.62 -10.72 3.56
CA PHE A 132 5.51 -11.70 3.52
C PHE A 132 5.99 -13.11 3.87
N TYR A 133 5.08 -13.93 4.39
CA TYR A 133 5.32 -15.35 4.63
C TYR A 133 4.76 -16.20 3.50
N LEU A 134 5.42 -17.34 3.26
CA LEU A 134 4.88 -18.42 2.45
C LEU A 134 4.59 -19.64 3.34
N PHE A 135 3.37 -20.14 3.26
CA PHE A 135 2.90 -21.31 4.01
C PHE A 135 2.42 -22.43 3.07
N HIS A 136 2.56 -23.67 3.52
CA HIS A 136 1.93 -24.81 2.86
C HIS A 136 0.40 -24.75 3.00
N MET A 137 -0.30 -25.16 1.95
CA MET A 137 -1.74 -25.42 1.99
C MET A 137 -2.02 -26.93 2.13
N ASP A 138 -3.17 -27.27 2.71
CA ASP A 138 -3.70 -28.63 2.73
C ASP A 138 -4.40 -28.98 1.39
N ASP A 139 -4.91 -30.21 1.29
CA ASP A 139 -5.59 -30.69 0.08
C ASP A 139 -6.89 -29.94 -0.25
N ASN A 140 -7.46 -29.18 0.71
CA ASN A 140 -8.63 -28.34 0.49
C ASN A 140 -8.25 -26.89 0.11
N GLY A 141 -6.96 -26.60 -0.04
CA GLY A 141 -6.46 -25.25 -0.31
C GLY A 141 -6.52 -24.32 0.90
N VAL A 142 -6.61 -24.88 2.12
CA VAL A 142 -6.59 -24.12 3.36
C VAL A 142 -5.15 -24.06 3.87
N SER A 143 -4.72 -22.89 4.33
CA SER A 143 -3.39 -22.74 4.90
C SER A 143 -3.20 -23.60 6.14
N THR A 144 -2.08 -24.33 6.18
CA THR A 144 -1.66 -25.11 7.34
C THR A 144 -0.92 -24.26 8.38
N LYS A 145 -0.58 -23.01 8.04
CA LYS A 145 0.37 -22.15 8.78
C LYS A 145 1.73 -22.80 9.05
N THR A 146 2.07 -23.84 8.30
CA THR A 146 3.41 -24.46 8.31
C THR A 146 4.28 -23.74 7.28
N PRO A 147 5.37 -23.07 7.69
CA PRO A 147 6.27 -22.36 6.78
C PRO A 147 6.85 -23.30 5.72
N ILE A 148 7.11 -22.76 4.52
CA ILE A 148 7.74 -23.56 3.44
C ILE A 148 9.14 -24.07 3.79
N ASP A 149 9.85 -23.36 4.67
CA ASP A 149 11.18 -23.71 5.13
C ASP A 149 11.48 -23.16 6.53
N HIS A 150 12.74 -23.32 6.96
CA HIS A 150 13.28 -22.76 8.21
C HIS A 150 14.55 -21.94 7.94
N GLY A 151 14.63 -21.27 6.79
CA GLY A 151 15.70 -20.34 6.49
C GLY A 151 15.71 -19.14 7.44
N SER A 152 16.79 -18.37 7.38
CA SER A 152 16.90 -17.07 8.05
C SER A 152 17.48 -16.02 7.11
N TYR A 153 17.78 -14.85 7.65
CA TYR A 153 18.13 -13.66 6.90
C TYR A 153 19.25 -13.91 5.87
N MET A 154 18.92 -13.76 4.58
CA MET A 154 19.83 -13.95 3.45
C MET A 154 20.44 -15.37 3.34
N ASP A 155 19.80 -16.40 3.92
CA ASP A 155 20.17 -17.78 3.67
C ASP A 155 20.00 -18.15 2.18
N VAL A 156 20.70 -19.19 1.75
CA VAL A 156 20.69 -19.70 0.37
C VAL A 156 20.12 -21.13 0.31
N PHE A 157 19.74 -21.57 -0.89
CA PHE A 157 19.37 -22.96 -1.13
C PHE A 157 20.48 -23.93 -0.62
N PRO A 158 20.14 -25.06 0.04
CA PRO A 158 18.81 -25.68 0.20
C PRO A 158 18.03 -25.25 1.47
N LYS A 159 18.54 -24.29 2.25
CA LYS A 159 17.79 -23.80 3.43
C LYS A 159 16.63 -22.91 3.02
N ASP A 160 16.90 -22.01 2.09
CA ASP A 160 15.89 -21.16 1.45
C ASP A 160 15.19 -21.95 0.34
N LYS A 161 13.91 -22.24 0.54
CA LYS A 161 13.05 -22.90 -0.46
C LYS A 161 12.15 -21.92 -1.18
N GLY A 162 12.14 -20.64 -0.78
CA GLY A 162 11.38 -19.57 -1.42
C GLY A 162 12.05 -18.97 -2.66
N GLU A 163 13.34 -19.24 -2.91
CA GLU A 163 14.14 -18.60 -3.98
C GLU A 163 13.48 -18.64 -5.36
N ASN A 164 12.99 -19.81 -5.80
CA ASN A 164 12.36 -19.96 -7.11
C ASN A 164 11.01 -19.22 -7.20
N ILE A 165 10.24 -19.21 -6.10
CA ILE A 165 8.94 -18.52 -6.03
C ILE A 165 9.15 -17.01 -6.06
N ARG A 166 10.11 -16.48 -5.27
CA ARG A 166 10.49 -15.06 -5.31
C ARG A 166 10.93 -14.65 -6.71
N ARG A 167 11.72 -15.49 -7.39
CA ARG A 167 12.16 -15.22 -8.78
C ARG A 167 10.97 -15.10 -9.74
N GLU A 168 10.00 -16.01 -9.66
CA GLU A 168 8.81 -15.98 -10.52
C GLU A 168 7.90 -14.78 -10.21
N ILE A 169 7.76 -14.42 -8.94
CA ILE A 169 7.09 -13.18 -8.52
C ILE A 169 7.77 -11.98 -9.17
N CYS A 170 9.10 -11.85 -9.06
CA CYS A 170 9.85 -10.75 -9.65
C CYS A 170 9.66 -10.66 -11.17
N PHE A 171 9.71 -11.79 -11.90
CA PHE A 171 9.45 -11.78 -13.34
C PHE A 171 8.01 -11.35 -13.67
N SER A 172 7.01 -11.88 -12.95
CA SER A 172 5.61 -11.51 -13.14
C SER A 172 5.37 -10.01 -12.89
N LEU A 173 6.03 -9.44 -11.88
CA LEU A 173 5.97 -8.00 -11.60
C LEU A 173 6.59 -7.18 -12.74
N SER A 174 7.76 -7.60 -13.24
CA SER A 174 8.44 -6.94 -14.36
C SER A 174 7.63 -7.00 -15.65
N ASP A 175 6.99 -8.12 -15.95
CA ASP A 175 6.08 -8.26 -17.11
C ASP A 175 4.87 -7.32 -17.00
N MET A 176 4.49 -6.95 -15.78
CA MET A 176 3.42 -5.98 -15.50
C MET A 176 3.90 -4.53 -15.46
N GLY A 177 5.20 -4.27 -15.67
CA GLY A 177 5.81 -2.95 -15.69
C GLY A 177 6.32 -2.44 -14.33
N LEU A 178 6.29 -3.26 -13.28
CA LEU A 178 6.86 -2.91 -11.97
C LEU A 178 8.36 -3.19 -11.96
N GLU A 179 9.10 -2.44 -11.14
CA GLU A 179 10.55 -2.55 -11.05
C GLU A 179 11.02 -3.10 -9.69
N PRO A 180 10.94 -4.43 -9.47
CA PRO A 180 11.58 -5.03 -8.30
C PRO A 180 13.10 -4.80 -8.37
N LYS A 181 13.67 -4.36 -7.25
CA LYS A 181 15.07 -4.00 -7.09
C LYS A 181 15.89 -5.14 -6.49
N ALA A 182 15.35 -5.81 -5.49
CA ALA A 182 16.01 -6.90 -4.79
C ALA A 182 14.96 -7.82 -4.17
N SER A 183 15.35 -9.07 -3.89
CA SER A 183 14.53 -10.03 -3.17
C SER A 183 15.42 -10.93 -2.34
N HIS A 184 15.03 -11.27 -1.11
CA HIS A 184 15.78 -12.18 -0.26
C HIS A 184 14.88 -12.87 0.77
N HIS A 185 15.43 -13.90 1.40
CA HIS A 185 14.85 -14.51 2.59
C HIS A 185 15.03 -13.57 3.80
N GLU A 186 14.00 -13.44 4.64
CA GLU A 186 14.00 -12.60 5.84
C GLU A 186 14.26 -13.41 7.12
N LYS A 187 14.19 -12.79 8.30
CA LYS A 187 14.59 -13.40 9.58
C LYS A 187 13.70 -14.57 9.99
N GLY A 188 12.41 -14.52 9.68
CA GLY A 188 11.44 -15.54 10.04
C GLY A 188 11.45 -16.75 9.09
N PRO A 189 11.03 -17.94 9.54
CA PRO A 189 11.00 -19.14 8.70
C PRO A 189 9.99 -18.98 7.56
N GLY A 190 10.39 -19.25 6.31
CA GLY A 190 9.54 -19.01 5.15
C GLY A 190 9.16 -17.54 4.93
N GLN A 191 9.84 -16.60 5.59
CA GLN A 191 9.64 -15.16 5.43
C GLN A 191 10.49 -14.64 4.28
N ASN A 192 9.91 -13.75 3.48
CA ASN A 192 10.47 -13.23 2.26
C ASN A 192 10.33 -11.71 2.23
N GLU A 193 11.25 -11.02 1.57
CA GLU A 193 11.15 -9.59 1.27
C GLU A 193 11.39 -9.35 -0.22
N ILE A 194 10.62 -8.43 -0.80
CA ILE A 194 10.87 -7.86 -2.12
C ILE A 194 10.89 -6.33 -2.01
N ASP A 195 11.96 -5.75 -2.52
CA ASP A 195 12.23 -4.32 -2.60
C ASP A 195 11.84 -3.76 -3.94
N PHE A 196 11.33 -2.54 -3.97
CA PHE A 196 11.01 -1.81 -5.19
C PHE A 196 11.95 -0.63 -5.43
N ARG A 197 12.09 -0.25 -6.70
CA ARG A 197 12.64 1.07 -7.05
C ARG A 197 11.67 2.18 -6.63
N LYS A 198 12.19 3.41 -6.55
CA LYS A 198 11.36 4.56 -6.19
C LYS A 198 10.50 4.99 -7.38
N ASN A 199 9.25 5.32 -7.10
CA ASN A 199 8.27 5.84 -8.06
C ASN A 199 7.53 7.03 -7.44
N ASP A 200 6.78 7.78 -8.26
CA ASP A 200 5.88 8.80 -7.73
C ASP A 200 4.84 8.16 -6.79
N PRO A 201 4.25 8.91 -5.84
CA PRO A 201 3.46 8.31 -4.77
C PRO A 201 2.23 7.52 -5.26
N LEU A 202 1.58 7.98 -6.33
CA LEU A 202 0.41 7.29 -6.87
C LEU A 202 0.83 5.96 -7.51
N GLN A 203 1.88 5.99 -8.34
CA GLN A 203 2.40 4.79 -8.96
C GLN A 203 2.92 3.80 -7.90
N ALA A 204 3.63 4.28 -6.87
CA ALA A 204 4.08 3.42 -5.77
C ALA A 204 2.91 2.75 -5.01
N ALA A 205 1.76 3.41 -4.87
CA ALA A 205 0.58 2.82 -4.25
C ALA A 205 -0.12 1.80 -5.18
N ASP A 206 -0.22 2.10 -6.47
CA ASP A 206 -0.69 1.17 -7.50
C ASP A 206 0.21 -0.08 -7.59
N ASP A 207 1.52 0.11 -7.47
CA ASP A 207 2.54 -0.95 -7.44
C ASP A 207 2.39 -1.83 -6.19
N ALA A 208 2.18 -1.24 -5.01
CA ALA A 208 1.95 -1.95 -3.76
C ALA A 208 0.73 -2.90 -3.85
N GLN A 209 -0.35 -2.44 -4.47
CA GLN A 209 -1.56 -3.25 -4.65
C GLN A 209 -1.37 -4.36 -5.67
N THR A 210 -0.74 -4.04 -6.80
CA THR A 210 -0.38 -5.04 -7.81
C THR A 210 0.53 -6.09 -7.20
N PHE A 211 1.53 -5.69 -6.42
CA PHE A 211 2.46 -6.59 -5.75
C PHE A 211 1.77 -7.64 -4.88
N LYS A 212 0.91 -7.20 -3.94
CA LYS A 212 0.17 -8.14 -3.07
C LYS A 212 -0.63 -9.14 -3.89
N TRP A 213 -1.25 -8.68 -4.99
CA TRP A 213 -2.04 -9.54 -5.85
C TRP A 213 -1.20 -10.55 -6.64
N VAL A 214 -0.06 -10.11 -7.19
CA VAL A 214 0.88 -10.99 -7.92
C VAL A 214 1.43 -12.06 -6.99
N VAL A 215 1.91 -11.68 -5.81
CA VAL A 215 2.48 -12.61 -4.83
C VAL A 215 1.46 -13.67 -4.43
N ARG A 216 0.22 -13.27 -4.11
CA ARG A 216 -0.87 -14.22 -3.79
C ARG A 216 -1.20 -15.13 -4.98
N SER A 217 -1.21 -14.59 -6.20
CA SER A 217 -1.52 -15.36 -7.40
C SER A 217 -0.45 -16.40 -7.70
N VAL A 218 0.83 -16.00 -7.69
CA VAL A 218 1.96 -16.91 -7.91
C VAL A 218 2.03 -17.96 -6.80
N ALA A 219 1.96 -17.56 -5.52
CA ALA A 219 1.97 -18.53 -4.42
C ALA A 219 0.86 -19.58 -4.56
N SER A 220 -0.37 -19.15 -4.89
CA SER A 220 -1.51 -20.05 -5.09
C SER A 220 -1.28 -21.05 -6.24
N LEU A 221 -0.66 -20.63 -7.35
CA LEU A 221 -0.30 -21.51 -8.46
C LEU A 221 0.73 -22.58 -8.07
N HIS A 222 1.54 -22.30 -7.05
CA HIS A 222 2.52 -23.24 -6.48
C HIS A 222 1.97 -24.05 -5.29
N GLY A 223 0.66 -23.98 -5.00
CA GLY A 223 0.06 -24.70 -3.88
C GLY A 223 0.43 -24.13 -2.50
N LEU A 224 0.77 -22.84 -2.46
CA LEU A 224 1.15 -22.11 -1.25
C LEU A 224 0.20 -20.96 -0.94
N GLU A 225 0.12 -20.60 0.33
CA GLU A 225 -0.49 -19.34 0.78
C GLU A 225 0.61 -18.28 0.92
N ALA A 226 0.39 -17.10 0.33
CA ALA A 226 1.14 -15.91 0.69
C ALA A 226 0.40 -15.11 1.77
N ASP A 227 1.05 -14.94 2.92
CA ASP A 227 0.50 -14.28 4.09
C ASP A 227 1.21 -12.94 4.33
N PHE A 228 0.40 -11.87 4.29
CA PHE A 228 0.82 -10.48 4.50
C PHE A 228 0.41 -9.94 5.87
N SER A 229 -0.14 -10.79 6.75
CA SER A 229 -0.57 -10.36 8.07
C SER A 229 0.63 -9.82 8.85
N PRO A 230 0.43 -8.83 9.75
CA PRO A 230 1.55 -8.20 10.44
C PRO A 230 2.27 -9.16 11.37
N LYS A 231 1.55 -10.13 11.94
CA LYS A 231 2.11 -11.13 12.87
C LYS A 231 1.58 -12.54 12.57
N PRO A 232 2.06 -13.19 11.49
CA PRO A 232 1.54 -14.49 11.07
C PRO A 232 1.84 -15.61 12.07
N LEU A 233 2.97 -15.51 12.76
CA LEU A 233 3.42 -16.45 13.78
C LEU A 233 3.76 -15.70 15.07
N LYS A 234 3.16 -16.14 16.18
CA LYS A 234 3.23 -15.45 17.48
C LYS A 234 4.67 -15.18 17.97
N ASP A 235 5.54 -16.17 17.86
CA ASP A 235 6.90 -16.13 18.42
C ASP A 235 7.99 -16.00 17.34
N LYS A 236 7.65 -15.45 16.17
CA LYS A 236 8.58 -15.21 15.05
C LYS A 236 8.48 -13.77 14.54
N PRO A 237 9.44 -13.29 13.74
CA PRO A 237 9.39 -11.94 13.18
C PRO A 237 8.09 -11.70 12.41
N GLY A 238 7.51 -10.51 12.56
CA GLY A 238 6.31 -10.12 11.82
C GLY A 238 6.64 -9.56 10.44
N ASN A 239 5.62 -9.27 9.64
CA ASN A 239 5.75 -8.61 8.34
C ASN A 239 5.55 -7.10 8.47
N GLY A 240 6.56 -6.31 8.11
CA GLY A 240 6.44 -4.86 7.95
C GLY A 240 6.39 -4.41 6.50
N VAL A 241 6.06 -3.13 6.34
CA VAL A 241 6.29 -2.38 5.11
C VAL A 241 7.19 -1.20 5.44
N ARG A 242 8.38 -1.18 4.85
CA ARG A 242 9.28 -0.03 4.95
C ARG A 242 9.05 0.88 3.77
N VAL A 243 8.75 2.16 4.04
CA VAL A 243 8.54 3.19 3.03
C VAL A 243 9.70 4.16 3.07
N GLN A 244 10.53 4.14 2.04
CA GLN A 244 11.58 5.14 1.83
C GLN A 244 10.97 6.33 1.09
N VAL A 245 11.12 7.51 1.66
CA VAL A 245 10.57 8.76 1.15
C VAL A 245 11.71 9.65 0.69
N TYR A 246 11.73 10.00 -0.59
CA TYR A 246 12.72 10.86 -1.22
C TYR A 246 12.09 12.21 -1.51
N LEU A 247 12.75 13.31 -1.15
CA LEU A 247 12.28 14.67 -1.41
C LEU A 247 13.21 15.36 -2.41
N SER A 248 12.62 16.12 -3.35
CA SER A 248 13.39 16.95 -4.29
C SER A 248 14.11 18.12 -3.62
N GLU A 249 13.71 18.50 -2.41
CA GLU A 249 14.32 19.58 -1.62
C GLU A 249 14.89 19.05 -0.29
N PRO A 250 16.20 18.70 -0.24
CA PRO A 250 16.83 18.11 0.95
C PRO A 250 16.73 18.98 2.22
N SER A 251 16.70 20.31 2.07
CA SER A 251 16.58 21.24 3.19
C SER A 251 15.26 21.09 3.97
N LYS A 252 14.20 20.58 3.33
CA LYS A 252 12.87 20.41 3.92
C LYS A 252 12.66 19.04 4.56
N VAL A 253 13.58 18.08 4.36
CA VAL A 253 13.44 16.71 4.87
C VAL A 253 13.25 16.67 6.39
N LYS A 254 14.03 17.47 7.13
CA LYS A 254 13.92 17.50 8.60
C LYS A 254 12.56 18.01 9.08
N SER A 255 12.05 19.09 8.50
CA SER A 255 10.73 19.62 8.83
C SER A 255 9.60 18.68 8.41
N PHE A 256 9.76 17.99 7.28
CA PHE A 256 8.84 16.95 6.83
C PHE A 256 8.77 15.79 7.84
N ILE A 257 9.94 15.30 8.30
CA ILE A 257 10.00 14.27 9.36
C ILE A 257 9.37 14.79 10.65
N ALA A 258 9.64 16.05 11.02
CA ALA A 258 9.10 16.64 12.24
C ALA A 258 7.56 16.64 12.23
N GLY A 259 6.94 16.99 11.11
CA GLY A 259 5.48 16.90 10.93
C GLY A 259 4.96 15.46 11.05
N ILE A 260 5.65 14.47 10.45
CA ILE A 260 5.29 13.06 10.64
C ILE A 260 5.33 12.65 12.12
N LEU A 261 6.38 13.04 12.86
CA LEU A 261 6.49 12.70 14.28
C LEU A 261 5.36 13.34 15.11
N VAL A 262 4.92 14.55 14.76
CA VAL A 262 3.80 15.23 15.43
C VAL A 262 2.49 14.45 15.26
N HIS A 263 2.24 13.92 14.06
CA HIS A 263 0.97 13.27 13.71
C HIS A 263 1.00 11.73 13.78
N ILE A 264 2.13 11.09 14.12
CA ILE A 264 2.26 9.64 13.93
C ILE A 264 1.27 8.82 14.75
N GLU A 265 0.96 9.24 15.98
CA GLU A 265 0.10 8.45 16.87
C GLU A 265 -1.34 8.39 16.35
N GLU A 266 -1.87 9.50 15.83
CA GLU A 266 -3.19 9.59 15.22
C GLU A 266 -3.26 8.99 13.81
N MET A 267 -2.13 8.97 13.07
CA MET A 267 -2.02 8.24 11.80
C MET A 267 -1.89 6.73 11.97
N THR A 268 -1.49 6.26 13.16
CA THR A 268 -1.13 4.84 13.39
C THR A 268 -2.28 3.90 13.02
N LEU A 269 -3.54 4.30 13.24
CA LEU A 269 -4.71 3.51 12.84
C LEU A 269 -4.69 3.15 11.34
N PHE A 270 -4.25 4.06 10.48
CA PHE A 270 -4.24 3.84 9.03
C PHE A 270 -2.99 3.11 8.56
N PHE A 271 -1.92 3.13 9.35
CA PHE A 271 -0.65 2.44 9.06
C PHE A 271 -0.65 1.00 9.61
N ASN A 272 -1.45 0.74 10.65
CA ASN A 272 -1.51 -0.47 11.46
C ASN A 272 -2.96 -0.75 11.85
N PRO A 273 -3.82 -1.16 10.91
CA PRO A 273 -5.27 -1.09 11.09
C PRO A 273 -5.92 -2.31 11.73
N CYS A 274 -5.18 -3.40 11.98
CA CYS A 274 -5.71 -4.60 12.63
C CYS A 274 -5.00 -4.90 13.95
N LYS A 275 -5.57 -5.78 14.78
CA LYS A 275 -4.99 -6.11 16.11
C LYS A 275 -3.58 -6.71 16.00
N GLN A 276 -3.36 -7.57 14.99
CA GLN A 276 -2.05 -8.19 14.76
C GLN A 276 -0.97 -7.15 14.45
N SER A 277 -1.31 -5.97 13.92
CA SER A 277 -0.35 -4.88 13.75
C SER A 277 0.29 -4.48 15.07
N TYR A 278 -0.47 -4.48 16.16
CA TYR A 278 0.02 -4.10 17.49
C TYR A 278 0.77 -5.24 18.19
N ASP A 279 0.51 -6.49 17.80
CA ASP A 279 1.33 -7.64 18.20
C ASP A 279 2.68 -7.66 17.45
N ARG A 280 2.75 -7.04 16.27
CA ARG A 280 3.99 -6.82 15.52
C ARG A 280 4.77 -5.64 16.09
N LEU A 281 4.12 -4.49 16.25
CA LEU A 281 4.71 -3.31 16.88
C LEU A 281 5.26 -3.69 18.26
N ASN A 282 6.38 -3.11 18.66
CA ASN A 282 7.09 -3.46 19.90
C ASN A 282 7.80 -4.83 19.94
N HIS A 283 7.79 -5.62 18.86
CA HIS A 283 8.45 -6.92 18.80
C HIS A 283 9.48 -7.02 17.66
N GLU A 284 10.59 -7.74 17.93
CA GLU A 284 11.59 -8.23 16.97
C GLU A 284 11.92 -7.32 15.76
N GLY A 285 12.32 -6.08 16.03
CA GLY A 285 12.80 -5.14 15.00
C GLY A 285 11.75 -4.17 14.46
N ALA A 286 10.47 -4.32 14.84
CA ALA A 286 9.45 -3.31 14.60
C ALA A 286 9.62 -2.09 15.54
N PRO A 287 9.24 -0.88 15.10
CA PRO A 287 9.38 0.32 15.91
C PRO A 287 8.40 0.33 17.09
N LYS A 288 8.84 0.96 18.20
CA LYS A 288 8.06 1.21 19.41
C LYS A 288 7.97 2.69 19.74
N PHE A 289 9.10 3.38 19.67
CA PHE A 289 9.23 4.76 20.10
C PHE A 289 9.04 5.74 18.94
N VAL A 290 8.44 6.89 19.24
CA VAL A 290 8.28 8.00 18.31
C VAL A 290 9.61 8.76 18.21
N VAL A 291 10.52 8.23 17.37
CA VAL A 291 11.88 8.75 17.27
C VAL A 291 12.41 8.65 15.84
N CYS A 292 13.23 9.63 15.48
CA CYS A 292 14.02 9.63 14.26
C CYS A 292 15.49 9.34 14.59
N SER A 293 16.09 8.31 13.99
CA SER A 293 17.51 8.02 14.21
C SER A 293 18.31 8.07 12.92
N SER A 294 19.52 8.61 13.02
CA SER A 294 20.51 8.57 11.93
C SER A 294 21.48 7.40 12.02
N ILE A 295 21.45 6.68 13.15
CA ILE A 295 22.40 5.60 13.47
C ILE A 295 21.67 4.26 13.59
N LEU A 296 20.62 4.21 14.41
CA LEU A 296 19.90 2.97 14.68
C LEU A 296 19.00 2.62 13.50
N ARG A 297 19.07 1.35 13.07
CA ARG A 297 18.31 0.87 11.90
C ARG A 297 16.83 0.66 12.21
N ASN A 298 16.51 0.10 13.37
CA ASN A 298 15.15 -0.33 13.70
C ASN A 298 14.44 0.74 14.55
N GLN A 299 14.15 1.89 13.96
CA GLN A 299 13.47 3.02 14.61
C GLN A 299 12.29 3.47 13.75
N LEU A 300 11.32 4.19 14.33
CA LEU A 300 10.14 4.65 13.60
C LEU A 300 10.52 5.35 12.30
N ILE A 301 11.37 6.38 12.40
CA ILE A 301 12.00 7.03 11.26
C ILE A 301 13.50 6.76 11.28
N ARG A 302 14.05 6.37 10.14
CA ARG A 302 15.50 6.35 9.92
C ARG A 302 15.90 7.42 8.92
N TYR A 303 16.75 8.35 9.35
CA TYR A 303 17.28 9.42 8.52
C TYR A 303 18.79 9.24 8.31
N PRO A 304 19.22 8.51 7.26
CA PRO A 304 20.61 8.06 7.12
C PRO A 304 21.62 9.21 7.00
N GLN A 305 22.74 9.14 7.73
CA GLN A 305 23.78 10.20 7.65
C GLN A 305 24.39 10.34 6.24
N TYR A 306 24.49 9.24 5.50
CA TYR A 306 25.12 9.22 4.17
C TYR A 306 24.22 9.80 3.06
N ARG A 307 22.95 10.12 3.35
CA ARG A 307 22.01 10.62 2.35
C ARG A 307 20.97 11.56 2.98
N GLN A 308 20.93 12.81 2.53
CA GLN A 308 20.14 13.89 3.16
C GLN A 308 18.82 14.21 2.44
N ASP A 309 18.56 13.60 1.29
CA ASP A 309 17.35 13.81 0.49
C ASP A 309 16.25 12.77 0.78
N MET A 310 16.44 11.88 1.76
CA MET A 310 15.47 10.84 2.07
C MET A 310 15.46 10.39 3.52
N PHE A 311 14.35 9.77 3.93
CA PHE A 311 14.22 9.03 5.19
C PHE A 311 13.39 7.74 4.98
N GLU A 312 13.44 6.81 5.94
CA GLU A 312 12.67 5.56 5.92
C GLU A 312 11.64 5.60 7.05
N CYS A 313 10.36 5.38 6.74
CA CYS A 313 9.30 5.13 7.71
C CYS A 313 9.07 3.62 7.83
N GLN A 314 9.15 3.09 9.05
CA GLN A 314 9.21 1.63 9.29
C GLN A 314 8.02 1.09 10.10
N SER A 315 7.04 1.95 10.41
CA SER A 315 5.89 1.55 11.22
C SER A 315 4.76 0.91 10.42
N LEU A 316 4.73 1.01 9.10
CA LEU A 316 3.64 0.45 8.30
C LEU A 316 3.71 -1.07 8.25
N ASP A 317 2.57 -1.70 7.98
CA ASP A 317 2.48 -3.10 7.57
C ASP A 317 1.53 -3.26 6.37
N SER A 318 1.48 -4.48 5.83
CA SER A 318 0.85 -4.76 4.53
C SER A 318 -0.68 -4.73 4.54
N THR A 319 -1.29 -4.63 5.72
CA THR A 319 -2.75 -4.45 5.88
C THR A 319 -3.16 -2.98 5.79
N SER A 320 -2.21 -2.05 5.86
CA SER A 320 -2.49 -0.65 5.55
C SER A 320 -2.95 -0.46 4.10
N ASN A 321 -3.87 0.49 3.91
CA ASN A 321 -4.21 0.97 2.57
C ASN A 321 -3.06 1.89 2.10
N PRO A 322 -2.27 1.53 1.07
CA PRO A 322 -1.16 2.35 0.60
C PRO A 322 -1.64 3.74 0.17
N TYR A 323 -2.83 3.88 -0.44
CA TYR A 323 -3.32 5.18 -0.86
C TYR A 323 -3.55 6.14 0.31
N LEU A 324 -4.21 5.69 1.37
CA LEU A 324 -4.47 6.50 2.56
C LEU A 324 -3.20 6.74 3.37
N SER A 325 -2.39 5.71 3.59
CA SER A 325 -1.16 5.85 4.38
C SER A 325 -0.17 6.81 3.72
N TYR A 326 -0.03 6.76 2.40
CA TYR A 326 0.84 7.65 1.63
C TYR A 326 0.31 9.08 1.62
N MET A 327 -1.00 9.25 1.47
CA MET A 327 -1.66 10.55 1.59
C MET A 327 -1.39 11.20 2.96
N LEU A 328 -1.55 10.43 4.04
CA LEU A 328 -1.31 10.92 5.40
C LEU A 328 0.17 11.26 5.64
N LEU A 329 1.11 10.45 5.14
CA LEU A 329 2.54 10.79 5.17
C LEU A 329 2.84 12.12 4.46
N ILE A 330 2.21 12.35 3.30
CA ILE A 330 2.36 13.59 2.53
C ILE A 330 1.83 14.77 3.33
N TYR A 331 0.59 14.70 3.82
CA TYR A 331 -0.02 15.83 4.53
C TYR A 331 0.66 16.13 5.86
N ALA A 332 1.08 15.12 6.62
CA ALA A 332 1.83 15.33 7.86
C ALA A 332 3.18 15.98 7.58
N GLY A 333 3.87 15.56 6.53
CA GLY A 333 5.13 16.18 6.14
C GLY A 333 4.98 17.60 5.59
N LEU A 334 3.88 17.86 4.86
CA LEU A 334 3.53 19.21 4.42
C LEU A 334 3.21 20.13 5.60
N ASP A 335 2.47 19.66 6.61
CA ASP A 335 2.20 20.43 7.83
C ASP A 335 3.51 20.81 8.53
N GLY A 336 4.44 19.86 8.64
CA GLY A 336 5.76 20.13 9.22
C GLY A 336 6.57 21.17 8.45
N ILE A 337 6.49 21.19 7.11
CA ILE A 337 7.12 22.21 6.27
C ILE A 337 6.42 23.56 6.43
N ASP A 338 5.10 23.60 6.32
CA ASP A 338 4.30 24.83 6.33
C ASP A 338 4.39 25.51 7.71
N SER A 339 4.48 24.73 8.78
CA SER A 339 4.70 25.18 10.17
C SER A 339 6.17 25.41 10.53
N ASN A 340 7.11 25.17 9.60
CA ASN A 340 8.56 25.29 9.79
C ASN A 340 9.06 24.58 11.07
N LEU A 341 8.60 23.34 11.28
CA LEU A 341 8.93 22.58 12.48
C LEU A 341 10.41 22.21 12.51
N ASP A 342 11.02 22.36 13.69
CA ASP A 342 12.39 21.94 13.96
C ASP A 342 12.43 20.50 14.51
N LEU A 343 13.09 19.61 13.77
CA LEU A 343 13.16 18.18 14.13
C LEU A 343 13.82 17.93 15.49
N GLU A 344 14.82 18.74 15.87
CA GLU A 344 15.51 18.54 17.15
C GLU A 344 14.63 18.94 18.33
N GLN A 345 13.87 20.02 18.20
CA GLN A 345 12.88 20.45 19.19
C GLN A 345 11.74 19.43 19.32
N VAL A 346 11.20 18.96 18.19
CA VAL A 346 10.16 17.91 18.21
C VAL A 346 10.69 16.66 18.90
N GLN A 347 11.85 16.13 18.52
CA GLN A 347 12.38 14.93 19.17
C GLN A 347 12.63 15.09 20.68
N LYS A 348 13.02 16.27 21.15
CA LYS A 348 13.15 16.55 22.59
C LYS A 348 11.81 16.51 23.33
N HIS A 349 10.72 16.89 22.66
CA HIS A 349 9.37 16.81 23.23
C HIS A 349 8.83 15.38 23.29
N TYR A 350 9.23 14.53 22.33
CA TYR A 350 8.76 13.15 22.20
C TYR A 350 9.72 12.12 22.83
N ILE A 351 10.60 12.54 23.74
CA ILE A 351 11.49 11.61 24.48
C ILE A 351 10.62 10.56 25.18
N ASP A 352 10.98 9.29 25.00
CA ASP A 352 10.28 8.11 25.54
C ASP A 352 8.81 7.96 25.12
N ARG A 353 8.33 8.78 24.19
CA ARG A 353 6.98 8.65 23.63
C ARG A 353 6.90 7.39 22.78
N THR A 354 5.82 6.62 22.91
CA THR A 354 5.59 5.38 22.16
C THR A 354 4.46 5.53 21.16
N LEU A 355 4.48 4.69 20.13
CA LEU A 355 3.31 4.45 19.30
C LEU A 355 2.15 3.89 20.15
N PRO A 356 0.89 4.03 19.69
CA PRO A 356 -0.25 3.36 20.31
C PRO A 356 0.03 1.86 20.52
N SER A 357 -0.32 1.38 21.70
CA SER A 357 -0.05 0.01 22.15
C SER A 357 -1.14 -0.99 21.75
N SER A 358 -2.28 -0.50 21.26
CA SER A 358 -3.40 -1.33 20.82
C SER A 358 -4.23 -0.64 19.74
N LEU A 359 -4.97 -1.44 18.96
CA LEU A 359 -5.91 -0.94 17.95
C LEU A 359 -6.91 0.05 18.55
N LYS A 360 -7.44 -0.26 19.74
CA LYS A 360 -8.38 0.61 20.45
C LYS A 360 -7.78 1.98 20.75
N GLU A 361 -6.54 2.02 21.22
CA GLU A 361 -5.86 3.29 21.51
C GLU A 361 -5.65 4.11 20.23
N ALA A 362 -5.23 3.48 19.13
CA ALA A 362 -5.10 4.16 17.84
C ALA A 362 -6.43 4.70 17.31
N MET A 363 -7.52 3.93 17.46
CA MET A 363 -8.88 4.37 17.12
C MET A 363 -9.31 5.60 17.95
N ASP A 364 -9.05 5.58 19.26
CA ASP A 364 -9.37 6.68 20.16
C ASP A 364 -8.61 7.97 19.80
N LEU A 365 -7.35 7.85 19.38
CA LEU A 365 -6.53 9.00 18.94
C LEU A 365 -7.00 9.53 17.58
N ALA A 366 -7.18 8.64 16.59
CA ALA A 366 -7.64 9.04 15.25
C ALA A 366 -9.02 9.70 15.28
N SER A 367 -9.95 9.21 16.11
CA SER A 367 -11.31 9.78 16.22
C SER A 367 -11.34 11.21 16.80
N LYS A 368 -10.33 11.57 17.59
CA LYS A 368 -10.22 12.89 18.24
C LYS A 368 -9.40 13.88 17.43
N SER A 369 -8.52 13.39 16.57
CA SER A 369 -7.60 14.19 15.76
C SER A 369 -8.30 15.13 14.77
N ASP A 370 -7.94 16.41 14.81
CA ASP A 370 -8.38 17.39 13.82
C ASP A 370 -7.64 17.20 12.49
N PHE A 371 -6.37 16.80 12.52
CA PHE A 371 -5.59 16.46 11.33
C PHE A 371 -6.23 15.31 10.54
N ILE A 372 -6.62 14.21 11.22
CA ILE A 372 -7.30 13.10 10.55
C ILE A 372 -8.65 13.55 9.98
N LYS A 373 -9.46 14.29 10.74
CA LYS A 373 -10.77 14.78 10.26
C LYS A 373 -10.67 15.75 9.08
N GLN A 374 -9.53 16.44 8.95
CA GLN A 374 -9.29 17.35 7.83
C GLN A 374 -9.04 16.60 6.52
N TYR A 375 -8.32 15.47 6.56
CA TYR A 375 -7.84 14.80 5.34
C TYR A 375 -8.49 13.45 5.06
N VAL A 376 -9.09 12.78 6.06
CA VAL A 376 -9.78 11.50 5.89
C VAL A 376 -11.29 11.75 5.92
N PRO A 377 -12.03 11.39 4.85
CA PRO A 377 -13.48 11.48 4.83
C PRO A 377 -14.14 10.79 6.03
N GLU A 378 -15.23 11.37 6.53
CA GLU A 378 -15.92 10.90 7.74
C GLU A 378 -16.39 9.43 7.62
N SER A 379 -16.87 9.03 6.45
CA SER A 379 -17.28 7.66 6.13
C SER A 379 -16.13 6.65 6.20
N ILE A 380 -14.96 7.02 5.67
CA ILE A 380 -13.74 6.21 5.76
C ILE A 380 -13.28 6.10 7.21
N LEU A 381 -13.20 7.22 7.94
CA LEU A 381 -12.83 7.19 9.36
C LEU A 381 -13.79 6.31 10.17
N LYS A 382 -15.11 6.47 10.00
CA LYS A 382 -16.11 5.60 10.65
C LYS A 382 -15.94 4.14 10.28
N THR A 383 -15.53 3.84 9.05
CA THR A 383 -15.31 2.47 8.59
C THR A 383 -14.11 1.84 9.30
N TYR A 384 -13.01 2.56 9.45
CA TYR A 384 -11.87 2.12 10.27
C TYR A 384 -12.24 1.98 11.76
N LEU A 385 -13.05 2.89 12.29
CA LEU A 385 -13.50 2.85 13.69
C LEU A 385 -14.50 1.72 13.99
N ASN A 386 -15.07 1.06 12.98
CA ASN A 386 -16.00 -0.07 13.13
C ASN A 386 -15.50 -1.35 12.44
N GLY A 387 -14.30 -1.33 11.89
CA GLY A 387 -13.71 -2.44 11.16
C GLY A 387 -13.39 -3.63 12.06
N SER A 388 -13.35 -4.81 11.45
CA SER A 388 -12.92 -6.06 12.08
C SER A 388 -11.59 -6.52 11.48
N ASP A 389 -10.89 -7.42 12.16
CA ASP A 389 -9.61 -7.97 11.65
C ASP A 389 -9.77 -8.72 10.31
N GLU A 390 -10.98 -9.15 9.97
CA GLU A 390 -11.29 -9.85 8.69
C GLU A 390 -11.40 -8.89 7.50
N ASP A 391 -11.53 -7.58 7.74
CA ASP A 391 -11.68 -6.59 6.68
C ASP A 391 -10.32 -6.20 6.01
N PHE A 392 -9.18 -6.74 6.50
CA PHE A 392 -7.82 -6.26 6.24
C PHE A 392 -6.87 -7.24 5.52
#